data_AF-A0A6L3AES9-F1
#
_entry.id   AF-A0A6L3AES9-F1
#
_cell.length_a   1.000
_cell.length_b   1.000
_cell.length_c   1.000
_cell.angle_alpha   90.00
_cell.angle_beta   90.00
_cell.angle_gamma   90.00
#
_symmetry.space_group_name_H-M   'P 1'
#
loop_
_entity.id
_entity.type
_entity.pdbx_description
1 polymer ?
#
loop_
_entity_poly.entity_id
_entity_poly.type
_entity_poly.pdbx_seq_one_letter_code
_entity_poly.pdbx_strand_id
1 'polypeptide(L)'
;MTTAPELPLLERRRIEAGVLVPLIRAMQAEFGAGPVNEVVARTIRDLARAQGEADRARMNVSSLADVAARLRQGPLAEGSLIVEV
;
A
#
# COMPACT_ATOMS: atom_id res chain seq x y z
N MET A 1 25.71 0.07 14.84
CA MET A 1 24.97 -0.46 13.68
C MET A 1 24.40 0.73 12.95
N THR A 2 24.95 1.05 11.78
CA THR A 2 24.48 2.19 10.97
C THR A 2 23.19 1.76 10.28
N THR A 3 22.05 2.26 10.73
CA THR A 3 20.76 2.04 10.09
C THR A 3 20.81 2.64 8.69
N ALA A 4 20.59 1.82 7.66
CA ALA A 4 20.45 2.31 6.29
C ALA A 4 19.33 3.38 6.23
N PRO A 5 19.48 4.44 5.42
CA PRO A 5 18.45 5.46 5.29
C PRO A 5 17.15 4.81 4.80
N GLU A 6 16.05 5.14 5.47
CA GLU A 6 14.73 4.60 5.15
C GLU A 6 14.32 5.11 3.77
N LEU A 7 14.03 4.20 2.84
CA LEU A 7 13.63 4.59 1.48
C LEU A 7 12.27 5.31 1.52
N PRO A 8 12.06 6.35 0.69
CA PRO A 8 10.74 6.95 0.50
C PRO A 8 9.69 5.87 0.18
N LEU A 9 8.44 6.06 0.62
CA LEU A 9 7.38 5.08 0.41
C LEU A 9 7.22 4.74 -1.08
N LEU A 10 7.17 5.76 -1.95
CA LEU A 10 7.04 5.53 -3.39
C LEU A 10 8.22 4.75 -3.99
N GLU A 11 9.43 5.01 -3.52
CA GLU A 11 10.65 4.28 -3.91
C GLU A 11 10.53 2.80 -3.56
N ARG A 12 10.08 2.51 -2.34
CA ARG A 12 9.86 1.14 -1.86
C ARG A 12 8.77 0.43 -2.67
N ARG A 13 7.64 1.10 -2.93
CA ARG A 13 6.54 0.54 -3.74
C ARG A 13 6.98 0.23 -5.17
N ARG A 14 7.84 1.05 -5.76
CA ARG A 14 8.41 0.79 -7.09
C ARG A 14 9.23 -0.49 -7.11
N ILE A 15 10.07 -0.70 -6.10
CA ILE A 15 10.89 -1.92 -5.97
C ILE A 15 9.99 -3.14 -5.77
N GLU A 16 9.00 -3.06 -4.87
CA GLU A 16 8.02 -4.13 -4.63
C GLU A 16 7.26 -4.50 -5.91
N ALA A 17 6.80 -3.51 -6.67
CA ALA A 17 6.11 -3.72 -7.94
C ALA A 17 7.02 -4.40 -8.98
N GLY A 18 8.33 -4.12 -8.95
CA GLY A 18 9.33 -4.80 -9.78
C GLY A 18 9.40 -6.30 -9.57
N VAL A 19 9.00 -6.79 -8.39
CA VAL A 19 8.94 -8.23 -8.06
C VAL A 19 7.52 -8.79 -8.25
N LEU A 20 6.50 -8.07 -7.78
CA LEU A 20 5.12 -8.54 -7.78
C LEU A 20 4.53 -8.62 -9.20
N VAL A 21 4.83 -7.66 -10.08
CA VAL A 21 4.26 -7.65 -11.44
C VAL A 21 4.70 -8.87 -12.26
N PRO A 22 6.00 -9.25 -12.32
CA PRO A 22 6.43 -10.48 -13.00
C PRO A 22 5.77 -11.74 -12.42
N LEU A 23 5.65 -11.84 -11.10
CA LEU A 23 5.01 -12.97 -10.42
C LEU A 23 3.54 -13.08 -10.82
N ILE A 24 2.79 -11.98 -10.75
CA ILE A 24 1.37 -11.95 -11.13
C ILE A 24 1.22 -12.38 -12.60
N ARG A 25 2.07 -11.88 -13.51
CA ARG A 25 2.05 -12.28 -14.92
C ARG A 25 2.31 -13.77 -15.12
N ALA A 26 3.27 -14.35 -14.40
CA ALA A 26 3.54 -15.78 -14.44
C ALA A 26 2.32 -16.59 -13.96
N MET A 27 1.68 -16.17 -12.87
CA MET A 27 0.46 -16.80 -12.36
C MET A 27 -0.71 -16.67 -13.34
N GLN A 28 -0.90 -15.51 -13.99
CA GLN A 28 -1.94 -15.31 -15.00
C GLN A 28 -1.73 -16.20 -16.23
N ALA A 29 -0.48 -16.44 -16.63
CA ALA A 29 -0.16 -17.35 -17.73
C ALA A 29 -0.49 -18.81 -17.40
N GLU A 30 -0.26 -19.23 -16.15
CA GLU A 30 -0.49 -20.60 -15.69
C GLU A 30 -1.97 -20.87 -15.35
N PHE A 31 -2.63 -19.94 -14.67
CA PHE A 31 -3.95 -20.14 -14.05
C PHE A 31 -5.07 -19.29 -14.66
N GLY A 32 -4.75 -18.47 -15.67
CA GLY A 32 -5.68 -17.56 -16.33
C GLY A 32 -5.78 -16.19 -15.66
N ALA A 33 -5.93 -15.14 -16.49
CA ALA A 33 -5.88 -13.77 -16.01
C ALA A 33 -7.04 -13.37 -15.09
N GLY A 34 -8.27 -13.80 -15.40
CA GLY A 34 -9.47 -13.45 -14.63
C GLY A 34 -9.39 -13.89 -13.16
N PRO A 35 -9.28 -15.20 -12.88
CA PRO A 35 -9.22 -15.71 -11.51
C PRO A 35 -8.04 -15.13 -10.71
N VAL A 36 -6.87 -14.98 -11.34
CA VAL A 36 -5.69 -14.41 -10.69
C VAL A 36 -5.92 -12.94 -10.34
N ASN A 37 -6.50 -12.14 -11.25
CA ASN A 37 -6.80 -10.74 -11.00
C ASN A 37 -7.79 -10.55 -9.85
N GLU A 38 -8.82 -11.40 -9.77
CA GLU A 38 -9.79 -11.35 -8.68
C GLU A 38 -9.14 -11.62 -7.32
N VAL A 39 -8.23 -12.62 -7.25
CA VAL A 39 -7.48 -12.95 -6.04
C VAL A 39 -6.56 -11.78 -5.65
N VAL A 40 -5.82 -11.22 -6.60
CA VAL A 40 -4.90 -10.10 -6.37
C VAL A 40 -5.68 -8.87 -5.87
N ALA A 41 -6.78 -8.51 -6.54
CA ALA A 41 -7.60 -7.35 -6.17
C ALA A 41 -8.24 -7.50 -4.79
N ARG A 42 -8.71 -8.71 -4.43
CA ARG A 42 -9.21 -8.99 -3.08
C ARG A 42 -8.11 -8.86 -2.04
N THR A 43 -6.95 -9.48 -2.30
CA THR A 43 -5.80 -9.46 -1.39
C THR A 43 -5.32 -8.04 -1.13
N ILE A 44 -5.18 -7.20 -2.17
CA ILE A 44 -4.78 -5.80 -2.01
C ILE A 44 -5.79 -5.03 -1.15
N ARG A 45 -7.10 -5.20 -1.38
CA ARG A 45 -8.14 -4.56 -0.57
C ARG A 45 -8.09 -4.99 0.89
N ASP A 46 -7.90 -6.27 1.15
CA ASP A 46 -7.83 -6.80 2.52
C ASP A 46 -6.59 -6.28 3.25
N LEU A 47 -5.44 -6.22 2.57
CA LEU A 47 -4.22 -5.62 3.10
C LEU A 47 -4.40 -4.13 3.39
N ALA A 48 -4.99 -3.37 2.47
CA ALA A 48 -5.24 -1.94 2.66
C ALA A 48 -6.16 -1.69 3.85
N ARG A 49 -7.20 -2.51 4.02
CA ARG A 49 -8.14 -2.42 5.14
C ARG A 49 -7.47 -2.75 6.47
N ALA A 50 -6.72 -3.85 6.55
CA ALA A 50 -5.98 -4.23 7.75
C ALA A 50 -4.94 -3.16 8.15
N GLN A 51 -4.26 -2.57 7.16
CA GLN A 51 -3.34 -1.46 7.38
C GLN A 51 -4.07 -0.23 7.94
N GLY A 52 -5.20 0.15 7.34
CA GLY A 52 -6.02 1.27 7.82
C GLY A 52 -6.56 1.06 9.24
N GLU A 53 -6.97 -0.16 9.59
CA GLU A 53 -7.39 -0.51 10.96
C GLU A 53 -6.23 -0.43 11.96
N ALA A 54 -5.06 -0.95 11.59
CA ALA A 54 -3.87 -0.89 12.43
C ALA A 54 -3.37 0.55 12.61
N ASP A 55 -3.50 1.38 11.58
CA ASP A 55 -3.18 2.80 11.63
C ASP A 55 -4.19 3.53 12.53
N ARG A 56 -5.49 3.28 12.35
CA ARG A 56 -6.55 3.80 13.22
C ARG A 56 -6.28 3.46 14.69
N ALA A 57 -5.91 2.23 15.01
CA ALA A 57 -5.63 1.81 16.38
C ALA A 57 -4.42 2.53 17.00
N ARG A 58 -3.41 2.87 16.19
CA ARG A 58 -2.25 3.68 16.60
C ARG A 58 -2.56 5.18 16.63
N MET A 59 -3.59 5.60 15.94
CA MET A 59 -3.97 6.99 15.76
C MET A 59 -4.91 7.44 16.88
N ASN A 60 -4.37 8.19 17.85
CA ASN A 60 -5.17 8.97 18.79
C ASN A 60 -5.71 10.26 18.12
N VAL A 61 -6.43 10.09 17.01
CA VAL A 61 -6.97 11.17 16.18
C VAL A 61 -8.34 11.52 16.71
N SER A 62 -8.49 12.75 17.20
CA SER A 62 -9.71 13.24 17.83
C SER A 62 -10.49 14.22 16.94
N SER A 63 -9.84 14.75 15.90
CA SER A 63 -10.41 15.76 15.02
C SER A 63 -9.95 15.63 13.57
N LEU A 64 -10.70 16.25 12.64
CA LEU A 64 -10.32 16.36 11.24
C LEU A 64 -9.01 17.15 11.05
N ALA A 65 -8.69 18.07 11.96
CA ALA A 65 -7.45 18.82 11.94
C ALA A 65 -6.23 17.92 12.20
N ASP A 66 -6.35 16.93 13.10
CA ASP A 66 -5.30 15.94 13.38
C ASP A 66 -5.00 15.07 12.15
N VAL A 67 -6.04 14.71 11.39
CA VAL A 67 -5.92 14.00 10.11
C VAL A 67 -5.20 14.89 9.08
N ALA A 68 -5.67 16.12 8.90
CA ALA A 68 -5.14 17.06 7.90
C ALA A 68 -3.66 17.43 8.16
N ALA A 69 -3.25 17.55 9.42
CA ALA A 69 -1.86 17.79 9.79
C ALA A 69 -0.93 16.65 9.33
N ARG A 70 -1.40 15.40 9.39
CA ARG A 70 -0.64 14.22 8.97
C ARG A 70 -0.69 13.93 7.48
N LEU A 71 -1.73 14.35 6.77
CA LEU A 71 -1.71 14.34 5.30
C LEU A 71 -0.58 15.23 4.74
N ARG A 72 -0.12 16.22 5.50
CA ARG A 72 1.01 17.08 5.14
C ARG A 72 2.37 16.51 5.57
N GLN A 73 2.41 15.50 6.45
CA GLN A 73 3.63 14.95 7.03
C GLN A 73 3.51 13.43 7.19
N GLY A 74 4.23 12.67 6.35
CA GLY A 74 4.29 11.21 6.41
C GLY A 74 3.99 10.53 5.07
N PRO A 75 3.78 9.20 5.04
CA PRO A 75 3.61 8.44 3.81
C PRO A 75 2.41 8.88 2.94
N LEU A 76 1.42 9.54 3.55
CA LEU A 76 0.28 10.12 2.83
C LEU A 76 0.62 11.44 2.11
N ALA A 77 1.67 12.15 2.54
CA ALA A 77 2.19 13.34 1.87
C ALA A 77 2.93 13.00 0.57
N GLU A 78 3.33 11.74 0.39
CA GLU A 78 3.99 11.24 -0.82
C GLU A 78 2.97 10.84 -1.92
N GLY A 79 1.69 11.20 -1.80
CA GLY A 79 0.68 10.87 -2.82
C GLY A 79 0.21 9.41 -2.81
N SER A 80 0.43 8.68 -1.72
CA SER A 80 0.08 7.25 -1.53
C SER A 80 -1.42 6.92 -1.55
N LEU A 81 -2.31 7.86 -1.83
CA LEU A 81 -3.74 7.56 -2.00
C LEU A 81 -3.93 6.92 -3.38
N ILE A 82 -3.72 5.60 -3.47
CA ILE A 82 -4.33 4.80 -4.52
C ILE A 82 -5.83 4.79 -4.22
N VAL A 83 -6.55 5.76 -4.77
CA VAL A 83 -8.01 5.70 -4.91
C VAL A 83 -8.28 5.48 -6.38
N GLU A 84 -8.38 4.22 -6.77
CA GLU A 84 -9.20 3.87 -7.93
C GLU A 84 -10.44 3.16 -7.39
N VAL A 85 -11.59 3.78 -7.64
CA VAL A 85 -12.94 3.25 -7.38
C VAL A 85 -13.30 2.29 -8.52
#